data_AF-A0A7C3E6X6-F1
#
_entry.id   AF-A0A7C3E6X6-F1
#
_cell.length_a   1.000
_cell.length_b   1.000
_cell.length_c   1.000
_cell.angle_alpha   90.00
_cell.angle_beta   90.00
_cell.angle_gamma   90.00
#
_symmetry.space_group_name_H-M   'P 1'
#
loop_
_entity.id
_entity.type
_entity.pdbx_description
1 polymer ?
#
loop_
_entity_poly.entity_id
_entity_poly.type
_entity_poly.pdbx_seq_one_letter_code
_entity_poly.pdbx_strand_id
1 'polypeptide(L)'
;MKSLPERYRRKRLALILAGCCMALLCLRKPLPAQEEKRPVIHRADKLPSAYELKDWKMQGAPYIYDAGTLYQYIDGAADQFILYGFKKLQGAEFINTTDAQESLIVDVYEMGSDLSAFGIFMSKKDPTSSVLKIGTEAFGNDQYVVFYKDRFYVEIQARIRSEKSRPIPQRVAQLVAQKISGSLKPPPLLRIFPDAHRVPGSENYLVGGILGHAFLPRGVVSEYRIAGETVKS
;
A
#
# COMPACT_ATOMS: atom_id res chain seq x y z
N MET A 1 -36.06 18.48 -41.28
CA MET A 1 -37.51 18.51 -41.59
C MET A 1 -38.23 17.75 -40.48
N LYS A 2 -39.00 18.48 -39.66
CA LYS A 2 -40.12 18.07 -38.76
C LYS A 2 -39.85 16.90 -37.78
N SER A 3 -39.61 17.15 -36.49
CA SER A 3 -40.60 17.34 -35.39
C SER A 3 -41.51 16.12 -35.12
N LEU A 4 -41.42 15.59 -33.89
CA LEU A 4 -42.36 14.74 -33.10
C LEU A 4 -43.86 14.98 -33.42
N PRO A 5 -44.83 14.05 -33.17
CA PRO A 5 -45.17 13.48 -31.85
C PRO A 5 -45.78 12.03 -31.95
N GLU A 6 -46.39 11.33 -30.99
CA GLU A 6 -47.44 11.74 -30.05
C GLU A 6 -47.77 10.63 -29.02
N ARG A 7 -48.19 11.12 -27.86
CA ARG A 7 -48.70 10.42 -26.68
C ARG A 7 -50.18 10.01 -26.91
N TYR A 8 -50.56 8.84 -26.38
CA TYR A 8 -51.73 8.66 -25.50
C TYR A 8 -53.17 8.63 -26.08
N ARG A 9 -53.84 7.46 -26.02
CA ARG A 9 -55.29 7.19 -25.72
C ARG A 9 -55.64 5.76 -26.22
N ARG A 10 -56.44 4.88 -25.61
CA ARG A 10 -57.70 4.92 -24.83
C ARG A 10 -57.76 3.63 -23.96
N LYS A 11 -58.04 3.65 -22.65
CA LYS A 11 -59.35 3.63 -21.94
C LYS A 11 -60.30 2.46 -22.26
N ARG A 12 -60.55 1.66 -21.19
CA ARG A 12 -61.79 0.99 -20.71
C ARG A 12 -62.21 -0.35 -21.33
N LEU A 13 -62.27 -1.41 -20.51
CA LEU A 13 -63.52 -1.93 -19.94
C LEU A 13 -63.24 -2.96 -18.83
N ALA A 14 -63.98 -2.87 -17.73
CA ALA A 14 -64.02 -3.86 -16.66
C ALA A 14 -65.11 -4.90 -16.96
N LEU A 15 -64.89 -6.17 -16.61
CA LEU A 15 -65.91 -6.99 -15.94
C LEU A 15 -65.31 -8.24 -15.29
N ILE A 16 -65.88 -8.53 -14.14
CA ILE A 16 -65.53 -9.51 -13.10
C ILE A 16 -65.91 -10.92 -13.52
N LEU A 17 -65.11 -11.92 -13.15
CA LEU A 17 -65.62 -13.23 -12.75
C LEU A 17 -64.68 -13.85 -11.71
N ALA A 18 -65.24 -14.09 -10.53
CA ALA A 18 -64.63 -14.75 -9.39
C ALA A 18 -64.33 -16.22 -9.70
N GLY A 19 -63.18 -16.71 -9.24
CA GLY A 19 -62.80 -18.11 -9.40
C GLY A 19 -61.56 -18.45 -8.58
N CYS A 20 -61.81 -18.88 -7.36
CA CYS A 20 -60.92 -19.60 -6.44
C CYS A 20 -59.68 -20.24 -7.09
N CYS A 21 -58.47 -19.79 -6.72
CA CYS A 21 -57.33 -20.70 -6.65
C CYS A 21 -56.45 -20.29 -5.47
N MET A 22 -56.64 -21.06 -4.41
CA MET A 22 -55.88 -21.07 -3.18
C MET A 22 -54.40 -21.41 -3.47
N ALA A 23 -53.50 -20.76 -2.73
CA ALA A 23 -52.10 -21.17 -2.53
C ALA A 23 -51.14 -21.08 -3.73
N LEU A 24 -50.56 -19.88 -3.92
CA LEU A 24 -49.16 -19.70 -4.34
C LEU A 24 -48.57 -18.50 -3.55
N LEU A 25 -48.64 -18.61 -2.22
CA LEU A 25 -47.64 -17.99 -1.34
C LEU A 25 -46.49 -18.99 -1.19
N CYS A 26 -45.27 -18.48 -1.04
CA CYS A 26 -43.96 -19.15 -1.06
C CYS A 26 -43.38 -19.24 -2.50
N LEU A 27 -42.29 -18.57 -2.90
CA LEU A 27 -41.25 -17.81 -2.21
C LEU A 27 -40.80 -16.66 -3.12
N ARG A 28 -41.10 -15.40 -2.79
CA ARG A 28 -40.15 -14.33 -3.13
C ARG A 28 -39.09 -14.38 -2.04
N LYS A 29 -37.96 -15.04 -2.30
CA LYS A 29 -36.79 -14.89 -1.45
C LYS A 29 -36.53 -13.38 -1.35
N PRO A 30 -36.47 -12.78 -0.15
CA PRO A 30 -35.99 -11.43 -0.04
C PRO A 30 -34.61 -11.40 -0.69
N LEU A 31 -34.36 -10.44 -1.60
CA LEU A 31 -32.98 -10.18 -2.00
C LEU A 31 -32.19 -9.97 -0.70
N PRO A 32 -31.02 -10.60 -0.54
CA PRO A 32 -30.19 -10.32 0.61
C PRO A 32 -29.99 -8.80 0.63
N ALA A 33 -30.42 -8.18 1.73
CA ALA A 33 -30.09 -6.80 1.99
C ALA A 33 -28.58 -6.69 1.80
N GLN A 34 -28.15 -5.93 0.78
CA GLN A 34 -26.77 -5.52 0.67
C GLN A 34 -26.50 -4.77 1.96
N GLU A 35 -25.76 -5.41 2.85
CA GLU A 35 -25.28 -4.80 4.08
C GLU A 35 -24.44 -3.62 3.62
N GLU A 36 -25.05 -2.44 3.65
CA GLU A 36 -24.40 -1.19 3.28
C GLU A 36 -23.31 -1.02 4.32
N LYS A 37 -22.09 -1.48 3.97
CA LYS A 37 -20.93 -1.47 4.85
C LYS A 37 -20.75 -0.03 5.29
N ARG A 38 -21.14 0.27 6.55
CA ARG A 38 -20.84 1.54 7.20
C ARG A 38 -19.37 1.86 6.91
N PRO A 39 -19.04 3.08 6.46
CA PRO A 39 -17.65 3.41 6.19
C PRO A 39 -16.88 3.16 7.48
N VAL A 40 -15.94 2.22 7.44
CA VAL A 40 -15.00 2.05 8.54
C VAL A 40 -14.18 3.31 8.55
N ILE A 41 -14.46 4.21 9.51
CA ILE A 41 -13.63 5.40 9.74
C ILE A 41 -12.28 4.87 10.23
N HIS A 42 -11.40 4.61 9.29
CA HIS A 42 -10.05 4.22 9.59
C HIS A 42 -9.31 5.48 10.07
N ARG A 43 -9.03 5.55 11.37
CA ARG A 43 -8.22 6.63 11.94
C ARG A 43 -6.87 6.68 11.24
N ALA A 44 -6.38 7.89 10.95
CA ALA A 44 -5.05 8.21 10.41
C ALA A 44 -3.90 7.94 11.40
N ASP A 45 -3.97 6.82 12.14
CA ASP A 45 -3.15 6.53 13.32
C ASP A 45 -1.65 6.42 13.01
N LYS A 46 -1.29 5.99 11.80
CA LYS A 46 0.10 5.82 11.35
C LYS A 46 0.68 7.04 10.65
N LEU A 47 -0.14 8.04 10.36
CA LEU A 47 0.26 9.24 9.63
C LEU A 47 0.60 10.39 10.59
N PRO A 48 1.48 11.32 10.19
CA PRO A 48 1.67 12.55 10.93
C PRO A 48 0.37 13.36 11.03
N SER A 49 0.10 13.91 12.20
CA SER A 49 -0.95 14.92 12.36
C SER A 49 -0.46 16.30 11.90
N ALA A 50 -1.40 17.20 11.58
CA ALA A 50 -1.08 18.57 11.21
C ALA A 50 -0.29 19.33 12.30
N TYR A 51 -0.44 18.95 13.57
CA TYR A 51 0.30 19.58 14.68
C TYR A 51 1.77 19.14 14.76
N GLU A 52 2.11 17.97 14.20
CA GLU A 52 3.48 17.44 14.22
C GLU A 52 4.34 17.98 13.08
N LEU A 53 3.72 18.55 12.04
CA LEU A 53 4.38 19.11 10.87
C LEU A 53 4.09 20.62 10.74
N LYS A 54 4.89 21.43 11.42
CA LYS A 54 4.80 22.89 11.33
C LYS A 54 4.92 23.35 9.87
N ASP A 55 4.07 24.28 9.45
CA ASP A 55 3.99 24.84 8.09
C ASP A 55 3.51 23.83 7.02
N TRP A 56 2.99 22.66 7.42
CA TRP A 56 2.40 21.66 6.53
C TRP A 56 1.00 21.29 7.00
N LYS A 57 0.11 21.02 6.05
CA LYS A 57 -1.23 20.51 6.33
C LYS A 57 -1.58 19.39 5.38
N MET A 58 -2.41 18.47 5.86
CA MET A 58 -2.96 17.43 5.01
C MET A 58 -3.85 18.05 3.92
N GLN A 59 -3.67 17.59 2.68
CA GLN A 59 -4.51 17.95 1.56
C GLN A 59 -5.54 16.82 1.35
N GLY A 60 -6.81 17.14 1.56
CA GLY A 60 -7.88 16.15 1.53
C GLY A 60 -7.88 15.23 2.75
N ALA A 61 -8.62 14.12 2.63
CA ALA A 61 -8.69 13.09 3.65
C ALA A 61 -7.62 12.01 3.40
N PRO A 62 -7.11 11.33 4.45
CA PRO A 62 -6.30 10.14 4.27
C PRO A 62 -7.04 9.09 3.44
N TYR A 63 -6.30 8.37 2.61
CA TYR A 63 -6.82 7.29 1.78
C TYR A 63 -6.32 5.94 2.27
N ILE A 64 -7.11 4.92 1.97
CA ILE A 64 -6.81 3.53 2.33
C ILE A 64 -7.15 2.64 1.17
N TYR A 65 -6.26 1.68 0.92
CA TYR A 65 -6.47 0.62 -0.04
C TYR A 65 -6.24 -0.74 0.62
N ASP A 66 -7.04 -1.72 0.21
CA ASP A 66 -6.80 -3.13 0.52
C ASP A 66 -6.37 -3.88 -0.74
N ALA A 67 -6.10 -5.17 -0.62
CA ALA A 67 -5.60 -5.97 -1.74
C ALA A 67 -6.54 -5.97 -2.96
N GLY A 68 -7.84 -5.76 -2.75
CA GLY A 68 -8.84 -5.69 -3.81
C GLY A 68 -8.99 -4.30 -4.42
N THR A 69 -8.32 -3.27 -3.91
CA THR A 69 -8.43 -1.89 -4.45
C THR A 69 -7.08 -1.24 -4.73
N LEU A 70 -5.96 -1.87 -4.35
CA LEU A 70 -4.62 -1.30 -4.51
C LEU A 70 -4.25 -0.95 -5.96
N TYR A 71 -4.73 -1.72 -6.94
CA TYR A 71 -4.51 -1.45 -8.36
C TYR A 71 -5.08 -0.10 -8.81
N GLN A 72 -6.07 0.44 -8.10
CA GLN A 72 -6.64 1.76 -8.40
C GLN A 72 -5.65 2.89 -8.06
N TYR A 73 -4.68 2.61 -7.19
CA TYR A 73 -3.67 3.57 -6.75
C TYR A 73 -2.33 3.38 -7.48
N ILE A 74 -1.82 2.15 -7.52
CA ILE A 74 -0.50 1.83 -8.11
C ILE A 74 -0.64 0.76 -9.20
N ASP A 75 -1.36 1.10 -10.25
CA ASP A 75 -1.58 0.20 -11.40
C ASP A 75 -0.24 -0.34 -11.96
N GLY A 76 -0.20 -1.63 -12.25
CA GLY A 76 1.02 -2.37 -12.63
C GLY A 76 1.96 -2.75 -11.48
N ALA A 77 2.11 -1.90 -10.46
CA ALA A 77 2.96 -2.21 -9.29
C ALA A 77 2.21 -2.99 -8.19
N ALA A 78 0.88 -2.90 -8.14
CA ALA A 78 0.05 -3.56 -7.13
C ALA A 78 0.29 -5.07 -7.05
N ASP A 79 0.46 -5.74 -8.19
CA ASP A 79 0.69 -7.19 -8.26
C ASP A 79 1.92 -7.63 -7.45
N GLN A 80 2.99 -6.84 -7.49
CA GLN A 80 4.18 -7.12 -6.70
C GLN A 80 3.85 -7.07 -5.21
N PHE A 81 3.21 -6.00 -4.74
CA PHE A 81 2.83 -5.88 -3.33
C PHE A 81 1.91 -7.02 -2.89
N ILE A 82 0.92 -7.37 -3.72
CA ILE A 82 -0.01 -8.48 -3.48
C ILE A 82 0.74 -9.81 -3.41
N LEU A 83 1.69 -10.06 -4.32
CA LEU A 83 2.51 -11.27 -4.34
C LEU A 83 3.40 -11.39 -3.09
N TYR A 84 3.90 -10.27 -2.57
CA TYR A 84 4.59 -10.19 -1.28
C TYR A 84 3.62 -10.21 -0.08
N GLY A 85 2.31 -10.41 -0.28
CA GLY A 85 1.36 -10.60 0.81
C GLY A 85 0.87 -9.30 1.47
N PHE A 86 0.79 -8.21 0.70
CA PHE A 86 0.17 -6.94 1.09
C PHE A 86 -1.16 -7.13 1.83
N LYS A 87 -1.37 -6.30 2.86
CA LYS A 87 -2.59 -6.30 3.67
C LYS A 87 -3.36 -5.02 3.51
N LYS A 88 -2.69 -3.88 3.67
CA LYS A 88 -3.34 -2.57 3.72
C LYS A 88 -2.35 -1.46 3.41
N LEU A 89 -2.81 -0.45 2.69
CA LEU A 89 -2.15 0.82 2.52
C LEU A 89 -2.95 1.88 3.28
N GLN A 90 -2.24 2.75 3.99
CA GLN A 90 -2.79 3.97 4.53
C GLN A 90 -1.86 5.12 4.14
N GLY A 91 -2.40 6.12 3.45
CA GLY A 91 -1.61 7.24 2.97
C GLY A 91 -2.33 8.57 3.05
N ALA A 92 -1.56 9.65 2.87
CA ALA A 92 -2.06 11.01 2.81
C ALA A 92 -1.12 11.92 2.03
N GLU A 93 -1.70 12.94 1.42
CA GLU A 93 -0.98 14.04 0.81
C GLU A 93 -0.90 15.22 1.79
N PHE A 94 0.23 15.92 1.77
CA PHE A 94 0.45 17.14 2.53
C PHE A 94 0.96 18.24 1.61
N ILE A 95 0.54 19.47 1.89
CA ILE A 95 1.03 20.67 1.22
C ILE A 95 1.61 21.63 2.24
N ASN A 96 2.66 22.32 1.83
CA ASN A 96 3.23 23.39 2.63
C ASN A 96 2.28 24.60 2.61
N THR A 97 1.99 25.16 3.79
CA THR A 97 1.04 26.28 3.95
C THR A 97 1.62 27.62 3.53
N THR A 98 2.94 27.70 3.38
CA THR A 98 3.67 28.90 2.96
C THR A 98 4.10 28.84 1.49
N ASP A 99 4.30 27.64 0.94
CA ASP A 99 4.56 27.42 -0.49
C ASP A 99 3.78 26.20 -1.00
N ALA A 100 2.62 26.43 -1.62
CA ALA A 100 1.77 25.35 -2.12
C ALA A 100 2.38 24.55 -3.30
N GLN A 101 3.56 24.93 -3.81
CA GLN A 101 4.30 24.14 -4.78
C GLN A 101 5.14 23.03 -4.14
N GLU A 102 5.32 23.07 -2.81
CA GLU A 102 5.91 21.97 -2.05
C GLU A 102 4.83 21.00 -1.54
N SER A 103 5.06 19.71 -1.74
CA SER A 103 4.12 18.65 -1.39
C SER A 103 4.84 17.40 -0.88
N LEU A 104 4.11 16.57 -0.13
CA LEU A 104 4.54 15.26 0.34
C LEU A 104 3.40 14.27 0.13
N ILE A 105 3.73 13.06 -0.32
CA ILE A 105 2.86 11.90 -0.30
C ILE A 105 3.50 10.90 0.65
N VAL A 106 2.75 10.47 1.67
CA VAL A 106 3.21 9.54 2.70
C VAL A 106 2.36 8.28 2.59
N ASP A 107 3.01 7.16 2.24
CA ASP A 107 2.36 5.86 2.07
C ASP A 107 2.90 4.85 3.07
N VAL A 108 2.02 4.29 3.89
CA VAL A 108 2.34 3.25 4.89
C VAL A 108 1.69 1.94 4.47
N TYR A 109 2.50 1.03 3.95
CA TYR A 109 2.10 -0.31 3.53
C TYR A 109 2.29 -1.28 4.70
N GLU A 110 1.22 -1.92 5.14
CA GLU A 110 1.25 -3.09 6.02
C GLU A 110 1.34 -4.35 5.16
N MET A 111 2.44 -5.08 5.32
CA MET A 111 2.72 -6.33 4.62
C MET A 111 2.38 -7.54 5.48
N GLY A 112 2.36 -8.72 4.88
CA GLY A 112 1.99 -9.96 5.57
C GLY A 112 3.01 -10.43 6.62
N SER A 113 4.25 -9.97 6.55
CA SER A 113 5.33 -10.28 7.49
C SER A 113 6.47 -9.26 7.40
N ASP A 114 7.42 -9.34 8.32
CA ASP A 114 8.69 -8.60 8.27
C ASP A 114 9.50 -8.91 6.99
N LEU A 115 9.60 -10.19 6.60
CA LEU A 115 10.22 -10.62 5.34
C LEU A 115 9.53 -10.00 4.12
N SER A 116 8.22 -9.86 4.17
CA SER A 116 7.45 -9.29 3.06
C SER A 116 7.75 -7.80 2.86
N ALA A 117 7.80 -7.03 3.95
CA ALA A 117 8.20 -5.62 3.90
C ALA A 117 9.67 -5.45 3.51
N PHE A 118 10.55 -6.30 4.04
CA PHE A 118 11.95 -6.34 3.65
C PHE A 118 12.14 -6.64 2.16
N GLY A 119 11.42 -7.61 1.60
CA GLY A 119 11.53 -7.96 0.17
C GLY A 119 11.09 -6.82 -0.75
N ILE A 120 9.97 -6.14 -0.43
CA ILE A 120 9.57 -4.92 -1.15
C ILE A 120 10.64 -3.82 -1.02
N PHE A 121 11.16 -3.59 0.19
CA PHE A 121 12.23 -2.62 0.43
C PHE A 121 13.47 -2.92 -0.43
N MET A 122 13.93 -4.17 -0.43
CA MET A 122 15.10 -4.59 -1.22
C MET A 122 14.85 -4.47 -2.72
N SER A 123 13.62 -4.69 -3.20
CA SER A 123 13.27 -4.51 -4.61
C SER A 123 13.38 -3.05 -5.10
N LYS A 124 13.36 -2.09 -4.17
CA LYS A 124 13.47 -0.65 -4.44
C LYS A 124 14.87 -0.08 -4.14
N LYS A 125 15.71 -0.84 -3.44
CA LYS A 125 17.01 -0.37 -2.96
C LYS A 125 17.96 -0.19 -4.14
N ASP A 126 18.39 1.05 -4.34
CA ASP A 126 19.49 1.38 -5.24
C ASP A 126 20.81 1.36 -4.45
N PRO A 127 21.85 0.60 -4.88
CA PRO A 127 23.16 0.57 -4.22
C PRO A 127 23.84 1.93 -4.04
N THR A 128 23.45 2.94 -4.83
CA THR A 128 23.99 4.31 -4.78
C THR A 128 23.23 5.24 -3.84
N SER A 129 22.08 4.81 -3.31
CA SER A 129 21.26 5.64 -2.43
C SER A 129 21.92 5.90 -1.08
N SER A 130 21.73 7.12 -0.57
CA SER A 130 22.21 7.50 0.76
C SER A 130 21.45 6.75 1.85
N VAL A 131 22.18 6.11 2.76
CA VAL A 131 21.61 5.36 3.89
C VAL A 131 21.16 6.31 5.00
N LEU A 132 19.97 6.04 5.56
CA LEU A 132 19.37 6.84 6.63
C LEU A 132 19.15 5.97 7.88
N LYS A 133 19.23 6.58 9.07
CA LYS A 133 18.99 5.91 10.36
C LYS A 133 17.52 6.00 10.77
N ILE A 134 16.64 5.32 10.03
CA ILE A 134 15.18 5.33 10.23
C ILE A 134 14.66 3.90 10.08
N GLY A 135 13.74 3.49 10.96
CA GLY A 135 13.22 2.13 10.95
C GLY A 135 14.32 1.08 11.19
N THR A 136 14.19 -0.07 10.53
CA THR A 136 15.23 -1.11 10.51
C THR A 136 16.34 -0.74 9.52
N GLU A 137 15.96 -0.41 8.28
CA GLU A 137 16.82 0.26 7.32
C GLU A 137 16.01 1.28 6.52
N ALA A 138 16.72 2.29 6.03
CA ALA A 138 16.16 3.34 5.21
C ALA A 138 17.20 3.84 4.21
N PHE A 139 16.73 4.34 3.07
CA PHE A 139 17.53 5.10 2.12
C PHE A 139 16.71 6.26 1.55
N GLY A 140 17.39 7.27 1.01
CA GLY A 140 16.72 8.39 0.38
C GLY A 140 17.47 9.71 0.45
N ASN A 141 16.78 10.78 0.07
CA ASN A 141 17.23 12.16 0.02
C ASN A 141 16.08 13.12 0.42
N ASP A 142 16.17 14.39 0.02
CA ASP A 142 15.19 15.43 0.30
C ASP A 142 13.96 15.43 -0.63
N GLN A 143 13.87 14.49 -1.57
CA GLN A 143 12.72 14.29 -2.46
C GLN A 143 12.08 12.91 -2.30
N TYR A 144 12.82 11.94 -1.76
CA TYR A 144 12.37 10.56 -1.68
C TYR A 144 12.96 9.88 -0.46
N VAL A 145 12.12 9.29 0.40
CA VAL A 145 12.58 8.48 1.53
C VAL A 145 11.81 7.17 1.56
N VAL A 146 12.53 6.08 1.65
CA VAL A 146 11.98 4.73 1.79
C VAL A 146 12.57 4.08 3.02
N PHE A 147 11.74 3.41 3.80
CA PHE A 147 12.21 2.59 4.91
C PHE A 147 11.28 1.40 5.16
N TYR A 148 11.79 0.43 5.90
CA TYR A 148 10.94 -0.61 6.49
C TYR A 148 11.17 -0.72 8.00
N LYS A 149 10.15 -1.18 8.71
CA LYS A 149 10.20 -1.52 10.13
C LYS A 149 9.22 -2.64 10.40
N ASP A 150 9.73 -3.79 10.84
CA ASP A 150 8.92 -5.00 11.00
C ASP A 150 8.13 -5.27 9.71
N ARG A 151 6.82 -5.55 9.79
CA ARG A 151 5.92 -5.76 8.66
C ARG A 151 5.53 -4.50 7.87
N PHE A 152 6.04 -3.33 8.21
CA PHE A 152 5.69 -2.09 7.54
C PHE A 152 6.77 -1.68 6.53
N TYR A 153 6.33 -1.41 5.30
CA TYR A 153 7.10 -0.72 4.27
C TYR A 153 6.52 0.68 4.11
N VAL A 154 7.37 1.71 4.06
CA VAL A 154 6.93 3.10 4.00
C VAL A 154 7.67 3.83 2.89
N GLU A 155 6.91 4.58 2.11
CA GLU A 155 7.41 5.41 1.01
C GLU A 155 6.93 6.84 1.21
N ILE A 156 7.87 7.78 1.09
CA ILE A 156 7.60 9.22 1.17
C ILE A 156 8.15 9.86 -0.09
N GLN A 157 7.26 10.35 -0.93
CA GLN A 157 7.61 11.15 -2.09
C GLN A 157 7.39 12.61 -1.74
N ALA A 158 8.32 13.46 -2.13
CA ALA A 158 8.29 14.87 -1.84
C ALA A 158 8.62 15.69 -3.07
N ARG A 159 8.01 16.88 -3.15
CA ARG A 159 8.47 17.96 -4.01
C ARG A 159 8.95 19.07 -3.08
N ILE A 160 10.25 19.12 -2.82
CA ILE A 160 10.87 20.14 -1.98
C ILE A 160 11.65 21.11 -2.86
N ARG A 161 11.46 22.42 -2.65
CA ARG A 161 12.08 23.48 -3.45
C ARG A 161 13.00 24.36 -2.63
N SER A 162 12.66 24.56 -1.35
CA SER A 162 13.37 25.42 -0.43
C SER A 162 14.37 24.64 0.43
N GLU A 163 15.50 25.28 0.73
CA GLU A 163 16.51 24.77 1.67
C GLU A 163 15.90 24.48 3.05
N LYS A 164 14.98 25.34 3.50
CA LYS A 164 14.30 25.20 4.80
C LYS A 164 13.50 23.89 4.89
N SER A 165 12.90 23.43 3.80
CA SER A 165 12.05 22.25 3.77
C SER A 165 12.80 20.95 3.47
N ARG A 166 14.08 20.99 3.08
CA ARG A 166 14.88 19.78 2.78
C ARG A 166 14.83 18.68 3.86
N PRO A 167 14.84 19.00 5.17
CA PRO A 167 14.79 17.95 6.20
C PRO A 167 13.41 17.30 6.38
N ILE A 168 12.35 17.86 5.79
CA ILE A 168 10.96 17.46 6.08
C ILE A 168 10.67 15.99 5.73
N PRO A 169 11.06 15.44 4.57
CA PRO A 169 10.78 14.04 4.25
C PRO A 169 11.38 13.07 5.28
N GLN A 170 12.63 13.30 5.70
CA GLN A 170 13.28 12.50 6.73
C GLN A 170 12.59 12.66 8.10
N ARG A 171 12.15 13.88 8.44
CA ARG A 171 11.42 14.14 9.68
C ARG A 171 10.07 13.41 9.70
N VAL A 172 9.36 13.42 8.59
CA VAL A 172 8.11 12.67 8.40
C VAL A 172 8.35 11.17 8.56
N ALA A 173 9.39 10.64 7.92
CA ALA A 173 9.77 9.23 8.04
C ALA A 173 10.04 8.83 9.50
N GLN A 174 10.75 9.65 10.26
CA GLN A 174 10.98 9.42 11.69
C GLN A 174 9.69 9.42 12.51
N LEU A 175 8.77 10.35 12.25
CA LEU A 175 7.47 10.40 12.95
C LEU A 175 6.63 9.17 12.65
N VAL A 176 6.56 8.74 11.39
CA VAL A 176 5.87 7.51 11.00
C VAL A 176 6.52 6.30 11.67
N ALA A 177 7.85 6.20 11.67
CA ALA A 177 8.59 5.12 12.32
C ALA A 177 8.35 5.04 13.84
N GLN A 178 8.04 6.15 14.49
CA GLN A 178 7.66 6.20 15.91
C GLN A 178 6.22 5.73 16.15
N LYS A 179 5.30 6.02 15.22
CA LYS A 179 3.88 5.65 15.32
C LYS A 179 3.62 4.18 15.01
N ILE A 180 4.34 3.60 14.06
CA ILE A 180 4.15 2.19 13.69
C ILE A 180 4.81 1.27 14.71
N SER A 181 4.10 0.22 15.12
CA SER A 181 4.61 -0.82 16.03
C SER A 181 5.60 -1.74 15.33
N GLY A 182 6.47 -2.41 16.10
CA GLY A 182 7.27 -3.53 15.59
C GLY A 182 8.76 -3.42 15.90
N SER A 183 9.48 -4.48 15.56
CA SER A 183 10.93 -4.61 15.72
C SER A 183 11.70 -3.60 14.84
N LEU A 184 12.85 -3.14 15.34
CA LEU A 184 13.86 -2.40 14.57
C LEU A 184 14.99 -3.31 14.05
N LYS A 185 14.84 -4.63 14.19
CA LYS A 185 15.83 -5.62 13.77
C LYS A 185 15.47 -6.17 12.39
N PRO A 186 16.46 -6.52 11.55
CA PRO A 186 16.22 -7.24 10.31
C PRO A 186 15.45 -8.55 10.56
N PRO A 187 14.73 -9.07 9.54
CA PRO A 187 14.00 -10.31 9.67
C PRO A 187 14.89 -11.43 10.19
N PRO A 188 14.49 -12.16 11.26
CA PRO A 188 15.35 -13.17 11.88
C PRO A 188 15.85 -14.26 10.94
N LEU A 189 15.05 -14.59 9.90
CA LEU A 189 15.40 -15.60 8.91
C LEU A 189 16.65 -15.24 8.10
N LEU A 190 17.01 -13.94 7.97
CA LEU A 190 18.25 -13.54 7.29
C LEU A 190 19.51 -13.98 8.03
N ARG A 191 19.40 -14.35 9.31
CA ARG A 191 20.53 -14.81 10.13
C ARG A 191 20.98 -16.24 9.82
N ILE A 192 20.26 -16.96 8.96
CA ILE A 192 20.66 -18.31 8.55
C ILE A 192 21.87 -18.31 7.62
N PHE A 193 22.14 -17.18 6.96
CA PHE A 193 23.25 -17.05 6.02
C PHE A 193 24.59 -17.09 6.75
N PRO A 194 25.53 -17.98 6.35
CA PRO A 194 26.91 -17.92 6.84
C PRO A 194 27.54 -16.55 6.58
N ASP A 195 28.34 -16.05 7.53
CA ASP A 195 29.00 -14.74 7.39
C ASP A 195 30.25 -14.80 6.49
N ALA A 196 30.93 -15.96 6.44
CA ALA A 196 32.14 -16.12 5.64
C ALA A 196 31.84 -15.89 4.15
N HIS A 197 32.60 -15.00 3.51
CA HIS A 197 32.49 -14.65 2.09
C HIS A 197 31.18 -14.00 1.65
N ARG A 198 30.25 -13.70 2.55
CA ARG A 198 28.99 -13.04 2.21
C ARG A 198 29.25 -11.61 1.73
N VAL A 199 28.58 -11.20 0.66
CA VAL A 199 28.56 -9.81 0.20
C VAL A 199 27.59 -9.05 1.11
N PRO A 200 28.04 -8.08 1.92
CA PRO A 200 27.16 -7.40 2.87
C PRO A 200 26.03 -6.65 2.17
N GLY A 201 24.79 -6.81 2.65
CA GLY A 201 23.62 -6.11 2.12
C GLY A 201 23.07 -6.71 0.82
N SER A 202 23.55 -7.89 0.42
CA SER A 202 23.03 -8.64 -0.74
C SER A 202 21.87 -9.57 -0.39
N GLU A 203 21.51 -9.67 0.90
CA GLU A 203 20.40 -10.45 1.38
C GLU A 203 19.09 -9.97 0.74
N ASN A 204 18.26 -10.89 0.27
CA ASN A 204 16.98 -10.55 -0.36
C ASN A 204 15.93 -11.61 -0.03
N TYR A 205 14.65 -11.23 -0.13
CA TYR A 205 13.52 -12.14 -0.02
C TYR A 205 12.78 -12.14 -1.35
N LEU A 206 12.72 -13.30 -2.00
CA LEU A 206 12.10 -13.47 -3.31
C LEU A 206 10.80 -14.26 -3.17
N VAL A 207 9.80 -13.88 -3.98
CA VAL A 207 8.51 -14.55 -4.12
C VAL A 207 8.20 -14.73 -5.61
N GLY A 208 7.44 -15.77 -5.96
CA GLY A 208 7.02 -16.02 -7.34
C GLY A 208 7.90 -17.00 -8.12
N GLY A 209 8.65 -17.86 -7.43
CA GLY A 209 9.51 -18.88 -8.05
C GLY A 209 10.99 -18.48 -8.02
N ILE A 210 11.74 -19.03 -7.06
CA ILE A 210 13.18 -18.76 -6.93
C ILE A 210 13.95 -19.59 -7.96
N LEU A 211 14.98 -19.00 -8.57
CA LEU A 211 15.86 -19.65 -9.55
C LEU A 211 15.10 -20.24 -10.76
N GLY A 212 13.94 -19.68 -11.09
CA GLY A 212 13.09 -20.16 -12.20
C GLY A 212 12.28 -21.42 -11.87
N HIS A 213 12.23 -21.84 -10.60
CA HIS A 213 11.52 -23.04 -10.17
C HIS A 213 10.22 -22.72 -9.44
N ALA A 214 9.08 -23.03 -10.08
CA ALA A 214 7.75 -22.79 -9.50
C ALA A 214 7.48 -23.58 -8.19
N PHE A 215 8.20 -24.69 -7.95
CA PHE A 215 8.08 -25.46 -6.71
C PHE A 215 8.76 -24.80 -5.50
N LEU A 216 9.55 -23.73 -5.72
CA LEU A 216 10.13 -22.88 -4.67
C LEU A 216 9.43 -21.52 -4.69
N PRO A 217 8.22 -21.41 -4.10
CA PRO A 217 7.37 -20.23 -4.27
C PRO A 217 7.91 -18.98 -3.57
N ARG A 218 8.76 -19.15 -2.54
CA ARG A 218 9.35 -18.06 -1.75
C ARG A 218 10.63 -18.51 -1.07
N GLY A 219 11.49 -17.57 -0.71
CA GLY A 219 12.68 -17.85 0.08
C GLY A 219 13.63 -16.67 0.15
N VAL A 220 14.64 -16.80 1.00
CA VAL A 220 15.68 -15.79 1.16
C VAL A 220 16.89 -16.19 0.34
N VAL A 221 17.60 -15.22 -0.22
CA VAL A 221 18.86 -15.43 -0.94
C VAL A 221 19.92 -14.44 -0.46
N SER A 222 21.20 -14.78 -0.63
CA SER A 222 22.33 -13.86 -0.42
C SER A 222 23.44 -14.13 -1.43
N GLU A 223 24.25 -13.12 -1.74
CA GLU A 223 25.42 -13.26 -2.60
C GLU A 223 26.69 -13.53 -1.78
N TYR A 224 27.57 -14.35 -2.34
CA TYR A 224 28.85 -14.74 -1.78
C TYR A 224 29.96 -14.54 -2.81
N ARG A 225 31.14 -14.10 -2.37
CA ARG A 225 32.34 -13.97 -3.20
C ARG A 225 33.34 -15.06 -2.89
N ILE A 226 33.38 -16.11 -3.71
CA ILE A 226 34.22 -17.29 -3.54
C ILE A 226 35.16 -17.40 -4.73
N ALA A 227 36.47 -17.51 -4.48
CA ALA A 227 37.49 -17.63 -5.53
C ALA A 227 37.42 -16.57 -6.65
N GLY A 228 36.88 -15.37 -6.35
CA GLY A 228 36.72 -14.27 -7.33
C GLY A 228 35.37 -14.26 -8.06
N GLU A 229 34.53 -15.29 -7.88
CA GLU A 229 33.20 -15.39 -8.49
C GLU A 229 32.09 -15.01 -7.50
N THR A 230 30.99 -14.45 -8.03
CA THR A 230 29.78 -14.16 -7.25
C THR A 230 28.81 -15.33 -7.40
N VAL A 231 28.48 -15.98 -6.28
CA VAL A 231 27.53 -17.10 -6.21
C VAL A 231 26.31 -16.67 -5.38
N LYS A 232 25.10 -17.10 -5.79
CA LYS A 232 23.86 -16.91 -5.01
C LYS A 232 23.56 -18.17 -4.21
N SER A 233 23.32 -17.99 -2.92
CA SER A 233 22.90 -19.02 -1.97
C SER A 233 21.50 -18.76 -1.46
#